data_AF-A0A350KPE7-F1
#
_entry.id   AF-A0A350KPE7-F1
#
_cell.length_a   1.000
_cell.length_b   1.000
_cell.length_c   1.000
_cell.angle_alpha   90.00
_cell.angle_beta   90.00
_cell.angle_gamma   90.00
#
_symmetry.space_group_name_H-M   'P 1'
#
loop_
_entity.id
_entity.type
_entity.pdbx_description
1 polymer ?
#
loop_
_entity_poly.entity_id
_entity_poly.type
_entity_poly.pdbx_seq_one_letter_code
_entity_poly.pdbx_strand_id
1 'polypeptide(L)' 'MSFKLIVSDIDGTFLNSKKQISPATIDVCRKLYFEKGVRFALASGRGRAGIR' A
#
# COMPACT_ATOMS: atom_id res chain seq x y z
N MET A 1 -9.95 -8.42 17.60
CA MET A 1 -9.01 -8.96 16.58
C MET A 1 -8.09 -7.85 16.11
N SER A 2 -6.79 -8.12 15.93
CA SER A 2 -5.84 -7.16 15.35
C SER A 2 -5.32 -7.70 14.01
N PHE A 3 -5.31 -6.84 12.98
CA PHE A 3 -4.80 -7.21 11.66
C PHE A 3 -3.27 -7.24 11.69
N LYS A 4 -2.65 -8.30 11.15
CA LYS A 4 -1.19 -8.42 11.06
C LYS A 4 -0.64 -8.02 9.69
N LEU A 5 -1.47 -8.12 8.66
CA LEU A 5 -1.13 -7.85 7.27
C LEU A 5 -2.33 -7.21 6.57
N ILE A 6 -2.06 -6.17 5.80
CA ILE A 6 -3.00 -5.55 4.87
C ILE A 6 -2.41 -5.71 3.47
N VAL A 7 -3.22 -6.16 2.52
CA VAL A 7 -2.81 -6.35 1.13
C VAL A 7 -3.72 -5.51 0.24
N SER A 8 -3.14 -4.74 -0.68
CA SER A 8 -3.88 -3.89 -1.60
C SER A 8 -3.50 -4.17 -3.03
N ASP A 9 -4.48 -4.11 -3.93
CA ASP A 9 -4.21 -3.92 -5.35
C ASP A 9 -3.55 -2.55 -5.61
N ILE A 10 -2.88 -2.41 -6.76
CA ILE A 10 -2.18 -1.19 -7.16
C ILE A 10 -3.11 -0.26 -7.95
N ASP A 11 -3.54 -0.66 -9.14
CA ASP A 11 -4.18 0.25 -10.09
C ASP A 11 -5.66 0.43 -9.77
N GLY A 12 -6.08 1.67 -9.51
CA GLY A 12 -7.46 1.95 -9.12
C GLY A 12 -7.77 1.64 -7.66
N THR A 13 -6.79 1.17 -6.88
CA THR A 13 -6.92 0.99 -5.43
C THR A 13 -5.86 1.78 -4.66
N PHE A 14 -4.59 1.37 -4.72
CA PHE A 14 -3.51 2.04 -3.99
C PHE A 14 -3.05 3.35 -4.68
N LEU A 15 -3.04 3.36 -6.01
CA LEU A 15 -2.75 4.54 -6.80
C LEU A 15 -4.03 5.32 -7.11
N ASN A 16 -3.92 6.64 -7.08
CA ASN A 16 -4.97 7.51 -7.57
C ASN A 16 -5.09 7.47 -9.11
N SER A 17 -6.05 8.22 -9.67
CA SER A 17 -6.28 8.30 -11.12
C SER A 17 -5.08 8.82 -11.93
N LYS A 18 -4.14 9.52 -11.28
CA LYS A 18 -2.88 9.98 -11.88
C LYS A 18 -1.73 8.98 -11.73
N LYS A 19 -2.02 7.75 -11.28
CA LYS A 19 -1.03 6.70 -10.99
C LYS A 19 0.00 7.12 -9.92
N GLN A 20 -0.43 7.93 -8.96
CA GLN A 20 0.40 8.43 -7.87
C GLN A 20 -0.11 7.94 -6.52
N ILE A 21 0.82 7.75 -5.58
CA ILE A 21 0.48 7.49 -4.18
C ILE A 21 0.18 8.84 -3.53
N SER A 22 -0.96 8.95 -2.83
CA SER A 22 -1.28 10.18 -2.12
C SER A 22 -0.40 10.35 -0.87
N PRO A 23 -0.07 11.59 -0.46
CA PRO A 23 0.66 11.82 0.79
C PRO A 23 -0.03 11.21 2.02
N ALA A 24 -1.37 11.23 2.05
CA ALA A 24 -2.16 10.61 3.11
C ALA A 24 -1.99 9.08 3.14
N THR A 25 -1.95 8.42 1.99
CA THR A 25 -1.71 6.98 1.89
C THR A 25 -0.33 6.62 2.46
N ILE A 26 0.70 7.42 2.17
CA ILE A 26 2.05 7.22 2.70
C ILE A 26 2.07 7.35 4.23
N ASP A 27 1.40 8.37 4.77
CA ASP A 27 1.29 8.59 6.21
C ASP A 27 0.61 7.41 6.91
N VAL A 28 -0.50 6.92 6.36
CA VAL A 28 -1.22 5.76 6.89
C VAL A 28 -0.34 4.50 6.87
N CYS A 29 0.35 4.22 5.77
CA CYS A 29 1.26 3.07 5.68
C CYS A 29 2.39 3.16 6.73
N ARG A 30 2.93 4.36 6.97
CA ARG A 30 3.95 4.58 8.00
C ARG A 30 3.41 4.32 9.40
N LYS A 31 2.23 4.86 9.75
CA LYS A 31 1.59 4.64 11.05
C LYS A 31 1.29 3.16 11.28
N LEU A 32 0.77 2.47 10.26
CA LEU A 32 0.52 1.03 10.32
C LEU A 32 1.79 0.25 10.66
N TYR A 33 2.91 0.57 10.00
CA TYR A 33 4.16 -0.13 10.20
C TYR A 33 4.83 0.22 11.54
N PHE A 34 5.05 1.50 11.81
CA PHE A 34 5.85 1.95 12.96
C PHE A 34 5.08 1.94 14.28
N GLU A 35 3.79 2.27 14.27
CA GLU A 35 3.02 2.40 15.52
C GLU A 35 2.24 1.12 15.83
N LYS A 36 1.74 0.43 14.80
CA LYS A 36 0.85 -0.73 14.98
C LYS A 36 1.52 -2.08 14.69
N GLY A 37 2.74 -2.09 14.14
CA GLY A 37 3.43 -3.32 13.74
C GLY A 37 2.70 -4.12 12.66
N VAL A 38 1.81 -3.46 11.90
CA VAL A 38 1.02 -4.07 10.83
C VAL A 38 1.77 -3.93 9.52
N ARG A 39 1.96 -5.04 8.82
CA ARG A 39 2.62 -5.03 7.51
C ARG A 39 1.64 -4.63 6.42
N PHE A 40 2.15 -3.95 5.40
CA PHE A 40 1.39 -3.60 4.20
C PHE A 40 2.10 -4.19 2.97
N ALA A 41 1.36 -4.87 2.11
CA ALA A 41 1.87 -5.47 0.88
C ALA A 41 1.04 -5.05 -0.33
N LEU A 42 1.69 -4.98 -1.48
CA LEU A 42 1.04 -4.76 -2.77
C LEU A 42 0.84 -6.11 -3.47
N ALA A 43 -0.38 -6.38 -3.92
CA ALA A 43 -0.70 -7.49 -4.81
C ALA A 43 -1.00 -6.90 -6.19
N SER A 44 -0.28 -7.33 -7.23
CA SER A 44 -0.51 -6.80 -8.57
C SER A 44 -0.15 -7.82 -9.63
N GLY A 45 -0.87 -7.76 -10.76
CA GLY A 45 -0.47 -8.44 -11.98
C GLY A 45 0.69 -7.77 -12.72
N ARG A 46 1.13 -6.58 -12.28
CA ARG A 46 2.31 -5.92 -12.84
C ARG A 46 3.56 -6.76 -12.57
N GLY A 47 4.39 -6.91 -13.60
CA GLY A 47 5.74 -7.44 -13.42
C GLY A 47 6.58 -6.51 -12.53
N ARG A 48 7.66 -7.04 -11.94
CA ARG A 48 8.54 -6.29 -11.01
C ARG A 48 9.03 -4.94 -11.56
N ALA A 49 9.26 -4.84 -12.87
CA ALA A 49 9.66 -3.58 -13.52
C ALA A 49 8.59 -2.48 -13.44
N GLY A 50 7.30 -2.85 -13.33
CA GLY A 50 6.17 -1.93 -13.18
C GLY A 50 5.85 -1.55 -11.73
N ILE A 51 6.65 -2.03 -10.77
CA ILE A 51 6.53 -1.81 -9.33
C ILE A 51 7.92 -1.43 -8.80
N ARG A 52 8.38 -0.23 -9.13
CA ARG A 52 9.67 0.31 -8.67
C ARG A 52 9.50 1.71 -8.09
#